data_AF-A0A9E2XY62-F1
#
_entry.id   AF-A0A9E2XY62-F1
#
_cell.length_a   1.000
_cell.length_b   1.000
_cell.length_c   1.000
_cell.angle_alpha   90.00
_cell.angle_beta   90.00
_cell.angle_gamma   90.00
#
_symmetry.space_group_name_H-M   'P 1'
#
loop_
_entity.id
_entity.type
_entity.pdbx_description
1 polymer ?
#
loop_
_entity_poly.entity_id
_entity_poly.type
_entity_poly.pdbx_seq_one_letter_code
_entity_poly.pdbx_strand_id
1 'polypeptide(L)' 'MAIKREKIQPQGIHVSMVDGKARYTQVVTVSGTGKTIFVAGQLARNAQGVCVGKGDMRAQIQQVGENIKTCLEAVGATLA' A
#
# COMPACT_ATOMS: atom_id res chain seq x y z
N MET A 1 3.61 0.41 27.60
CA MET A 1 3.16 1.36 26.56
C MET A 1 1.85 0.87 25.97
N ALA A 2 0.88 1.75 25.69
CA ALA A 2 -0.38 1.36 25.09
C ALA A 2 -0.18 0.94 23.62
N ILE A 3 -0.84 -0.15 23.21
CA ILE A 3 -0.83 -0.58 21.81
C ILE A 3 -1.72 0.38 21.01
N LYS A 4 -1.18 0.98 19.95
CA LYS A 4 -1.92 1.86 19.03
C LYS A 4 -1.96 1.23 17.64
N ARG A 5 -3.15 1.21 17.01
CA ARG A 5 -3.37 0.72 15.64
C ARG A 5 -3.90 1.85 14.75
N GLU A 6 -3.27 2.08 13.62
CA GLU A 6 -3.69 3.11 12.65
C GLU A 6 -3.97 2.49 11.29
N LYS A 7 -4.96 3.03 10.58
CA LYS A 7 -5.36 2.61 9.23
C LYS A 7 -5.09 3.76 8.27
N ILE A 8 -4.28 3.53 7.25
CA ILE A 8 -3.86 4.56 6.30
C ILE A 8 -4.25 4.14 4.87
N GLN A 9 -4.75 5.11 4.11
CA GLN A 9 -4.90 5.03 2.66
C GLN A 9 -3.89 5.99 2.02
N PRO A 10 -2.74 5.51 1.54
CA PRO A 10 -1.71 6.36 0.95
C PRO A 10 -2.21 7.10 -0.29
N GLN A 11 -1.79 8.36 -0.44
CA GLN A 11 -1.97 9.08 -1.69
C GLN A 11 -1.18 8.38 -2.81
N GLY A 12 -1.73 8.32 -4.01
CA GLY A 12 -1.08 7.68 -5.16
C GLY A 12 -1.29 6.15 -5.24
N ILE A 13 -1.89 5.53 -4.24
CA ILE A 13 -2.30 4.12 -4.30
C ILE A 13 -3.79 4.03 -4.65
N HIS A 14 -4.12 3.18 -5.61
CA HIS A 14 -5.51 2.92 -5.96
C HIS A 14 -6.25 2.28 -4.77
N VAL A 15 -7.40 2.85 -4.42
CA VAL A 15 -8.29 2.33 -3.39
C VAL A 15 -9.54 1.77 -4.04
N SER A 16 -9.76 0.46 -3.91
CA SER A 16 -10.99 -0.18 -4.37
C SER A 16 -12.14 0.21 -3.45
N MET A 17 -13.11 0.95 -3.97
CA MET A 17 -14.32 1.37 -3.24
C MET A 17 -15.49 0.42 -3.50
N VAL A 18 -16.24 0.09 -2.47
CA VAL A 18 -17.52 -0.65 -2.50
C VAL A 18 -18.45 0.00 -1.48
N ASP A 19 -19.66 0.37 -1.90
CA ASP A 19 -20.67 1.03 -1.04
C ASP A 19 -20.12 2.25 -0.29
N GLY A 20 -19.33 3.07 -0.98
CA GLY A 20 -18.71 4.27 -0.41
C GLY A 20 -17.58 4.00 0.60
N LYS A 21 -17.16 2.75 0.78
CA LYS A 21 -16.09 2.35 1.70
C LYS A 21 -14.95 1.66 0.96
N ALA A 22 -13.73 1.83 1.46
CA ALA A 22 -12.61 1.06 0.96
C ALA A 22 -12.80 -0.43 1.28
N ARG A 23 -12.62 -1.30 0.29
CA ARG A 23 -12.74 -2.76 0.42
C ARG A 23 -11.75 -3.33 1.44
N TYR A 24 -10.57 -2.74 1.52
CA TYR A 24 -9.54 -3.05 2.51
C TYR A 24 -8.69 -1.80 2.79
N THR A 25 -7.87 -1.85 3.84
CA THR A 25 -6.91 -0.80 4.18
C THR A 25 -5.56 -1.12 3.55
N GLN A 26 -4.98 -0.17 2.81
CA GLN A 26 -3.68 -0.38 2.13
C GLN A 26 -2.52 -0.54 3.12
N VAL A 27 -2.51 0.25 4.20
CA VAL A 27 -1.47 0.17 5.23
C VAL A 27 -2.08 0.20 6.63
N VAL A 28 -1.66 -0.74 7.48
CA VAL A 28 -1.98 -0.75 8.91
C VAL A 28 -0.70 -0.71 9.71
N THR A 29 -0.60 0.19 10.68
CA THR A 29 0.50 0.21 11.63
C THR A 29 0.03 -0.30 12.99
N VAL A 30 0.89 -1.04 13.67
CA VAL A 30 0.72 -1.43 15.08
C VAL A 30 1.97 -0.99 15.83
N SER A 31 1.80 -0.08 16.78
CA SER A 31 2.89 0.48 17.59
C SER A 31 2.72 0.20 19.08
N GLY A 32 3.83 0.00 19.78
CA GLY A 32 3.90 -0.28 21.22
C GLY A 32 5.34 -0.45 21.67
N THR A 33 5.81 -1.68 21.82
CA THR A 33 7.24 -2.00 22.05
C THR A 33 8.11 -1.88 20.79
N GLY A 34 7.48 -1.86 19.62
CA GLY A 34 8.08 -1.61 18.31
C GLY A 34 7.00 -1.10 17.35
N LYS A 35 7.33 -0.90 16.08
CA LYS A 35 6.39 -0.51 15.03
C LYS A 35 6.39 -1.57 13.93
N THR A 36 5.28 -2.29 13.80
CA THR A 36 5.06 -3.23 12.69
C THR A 36 4.15 -2.58 11.66
N ILE A 37 4.53 -2.70 10.39
CA ILE A 37 3.79 -2.15 9.25
C ILE A 37 3.26 -3.32 8.43
N PHE A 38 1.94 -3.39 8.28
CA PHE A 38 1.27 -4.35 7.41
C PHE A 38 0.86 -3.64 6.13
N VAL A 39 1.44 -4.05 5.00
CA VAL A 39 1.09 -3.55 3.66
C VAL A 39 0.20 -4.59 3.00
N ALA A 40 -0.96 -4.17 2.48
CA ALA A 40 -1.82 -5.05 1.70
C ALA A 40 -1.14 -5.48 0.40
N GLY A 41 -1.57 -6.61 -0.19
CA GLY A 41 -1.01 -7.09 -1.45
C GLY A 41 -1.11 -6.03 -2.56
N GLN A 42 0.04 -5.62 -3.08
CA GLN A 42 0.12 -4.64 -4.16
C GLN A 42 0.05 -5.33 -5.52
N LEU A 43 -0.76 -4.76 -6.41
CA LEU A 43 -0.86 -5.18 -7.81
C LEU A 43 -0.18 -4.14 -8.69
N ALA A 44 0.14 -4.50 -9.94
CA ALA A 44 0.69 -3.59 -10.95
C ALA A 44 -0.37 -2.60 -11.47
N ARG A 45 -1.01 -1.84 -10.57
CA ARG A 45 -1.96 -0.79 -10.90
C ARG A 45 -1.36 0.57 -10.58
N ASN A 46 -1.63 1.55 -11.43
CA ASN A 46 -1.37 2.95 -11.09
C ASN A 46 -2.45 3.50 -10.13
N ALA A 47 -2.33 4.76 -9.71
CA ALA A 47 -3.28 5.44 -8.82
C ALA A 47 -4.73 5.41 -9.33
N GLN A 48 -4.92 5.41 -10.65
CA GLN A 48 -6.21 5.36 -11.32
C GLN A 48 -6.79 3.94 -11.39
N GLY A 49 -6.05 2.92 -10.94
CA GLY A 49 -6.46 1.52 -10.96
C GLY A 49 -6.19 0.79 -12.29
N VAL A 50 -5.49 1.43 -13.23
CA VAL A 50 -5.15 0.85 -14.53
C VAL A 50 -3.94 -0.06 -14.41
N CYS A 51 -4.01 -1.23 -15.04
CA CYS A 51 -2.89 -2.18 -15.09
C CYS A 51 -1.72 -1.61 -15.90
N VAL A 52 -0.55 -1.51 -15.29
CA VAL A 52 0.71 -1.09 -15.90
C VAL A 52 1.46 -2.31 -16.42
N GLY A 53 2.06 -2.22 -17.62
CA GLY A 53 2.87 -3.31 -18.18
C GLY A 53 2.04 -4.51 -18.66
N LYS A 54 0.91 -4.29 -19.35
CA LYS A 54 0.10 -5.40 -19.89
C LYS A 54 0.95 -6.25 -20.85
N GLY A 55 1.10 -7.54 -20.54
CA GLY A 55 1.95 -8.47 -21.30
C GLY A 55 3.45 -8.42 -20.95
N ASP A 56 3.86 -7.55 -20.02
CA ASP A 56 5.24 -7.40 -19.56
C ASP A 56 5.31 -7.64 -18.04
N MET A 57 5.77 -8.83 -17.67
CA MET A 57 5.94 -9.22 -16.27
C MET A 57 7.00 -8.38 -15.54
N ARG A 58 8.05 -7.94 -16.24
CA ARG A 58 9.10 -7.13 -15.63
C ARG A 58 8.57 -5.75 -15.25
N ALA A 59 7.85 -5.10 -16.17
CA ALA A 59 7.19 -3.83 -15.89
C ALA A 59 6.15 -3.95 -14.77
N GLN A 60 5.41 -5.08 -14.70
CA GLN A 60 4.45 -5.32 -13.63
C GLN A 60 5.12 -5.46 -12.26
N ILE A 61 6.21 -6.24 -12.15
CA ILE A 61 6.95 -6.39 -10.90
C ILE A 61 7.52 -5.05 -10.45
N GLN A 62 8.05 -4.25 -11.38
CA GLN A 62 8.53 -2.90 -11.06
C GLN A 62 7.40 -2.03 -10.49
N GLN A 63 6.22 -2.01 -11.11
CA GLN A 63 5.08 -1.25 -10.58
C GLN A 63 4.63 -1.74 -9.19
N VAL A 64 4.65 -3.05 -8.94
CA VAL A 64 4.36 -3.60 -7.59
C VAL A 64 5.38 -3.06 -6.57
N GLY A 65 6.66 -3.05 -6.91
CA GLY A 65 7.71 -2.49 -6.06
C GLY A 65 7.50 -1.00 -5.75
N GLU A 66 7.20 -0.19 -6.76
CA GLU A 66 6.90 1.24 -6.58
C GLU A 66 5.66 1.47 -5.69
N ASN A 67 4.65 0.62 -5.83
CA ASN A 67 3.45 0.70 -4.99
C ASN A 67 3.77 0.34 -3.53
N ILE A 68 4.58 -0.71 -3.29
CA ILE A 68 5.03 -1.07 -1.93
C ILE A 68 5.85 0.09 -1.33
N LYS A 69 6.77 0.67 -2.10
CA LYS A 69 7.55 1.84 -1.68
C LYS A 69 6.65 2.99 -1.24
N THR A 70 5.68 3.36 -2.06
CA THR A 70 4.70 4.43 -1.76
C THR A 70 3.93 4.14 -0.47
N CYS A 71 3.53 2.88 -0.25
CA CYS A 71 2.87 2.46 1.00
C CYS A 71 3.77 2.63 2.24
N LEU A 72 5.05 2.31 2.14
CA LEU A 72 6.01 2.47 3.23
C LEU A 72 6.30 3.95 3.52
N GLU A 73 6.48 4.75 2.49
CA GLU A 73 6.75 6.19 2.59
C GLU A 73 5.60 6.92 3.32
N ALA A 74 4.35 6.49 3.10
CA ALA A 74 3.17 7.04 3.78
C ALA A 74 3.19 6.88 5.32
N VAL A 75 4.08 6.03 5.85
CA VAL A 75 4.27 5.83 7.30
C VAL A 75 5.70 6.13 7.75
N GLY A 76 6.47 6.83 6.91
CA GLY A 76 7.85 7.23 7.19
C GLY A 76 8.88 6.10 7.16
N ALA A 77 8.59 5.02 6.42
CA ALA A 77 9.53 3.92 6.17
C ALA A 77 10.03 3.95 4.73
N THR A 78 11.12 3.23 4.44
CA THR A 78 11.71 3.13 3.10
C THR A 78 11.86 1.67 2.67
N LEU A 79 11.93 1.43 1.36
CA LEU A 79 12.51 0.19 0.84
C LEU A 79 14.03 0.19 1.16
N ALA A 80 14.60 -0.98 1.46
CA ALA A 80 16.03 -1.15 1.70
C ALA A 80 16.75 -1.66 0.44
#